data_AF-A0AAD3TR66-F1
#
_entry.id   AF-A0AAD3TR66-F1
#
_cell.length_a   1.000
_cell.length_b   1.000
_cell.length_c   1.000
_cell.angle_alpha   90.00
_cell.angle_beta   90.00
_cell.angle_gamma   90.00
#
_symmetry.space_group_name_H-M   'P 1'
#
loop_
_entity.id
_entity.type
_entity.pdbx_description
1 polymer ?
#
loop_
_entity_poly.entity_id
_entity_poly.type
_entity_poly.pdbx_seq_one_letter_code
_entity_poly.pdbx_strand_id
1 'polypeptide(L)'
;MPHSHHSHSGQFCRHAKDSLAAVVSRASERGFTVFGLSEHAPRYREVDLFPEEADLSPAELEAAYTAFLDEAGVQRAAHPELNLLVGIECDAITALDSARLATLLADERIEYVVGSVHHVRGVSIDFDRGTWLRAVRAARRGVDETTMVRRSGELVLVPPDGDDVLAAEYCPSEEEMRPFLEAYLDAQLGVLQAHQPEVVGHFDLCLLFAPEASLKSVWDRVERNVRYAVGYGALFEANAAALRKGWMTSYPSPDVLQLILALGGRVCLSDDSHGVAAVGLNYLPMREYLVAQDVKTVWHLVRACDARDGDHKVGNRGRVVARPCVGWEDDAFWETFKATM
;
A
#
# COMPACT_ATOMS: atom_id res chain seq x y z
N MET A 1 2.57 -9.93 -18.24
CA MET A 1 2.10 -8.53 -18.29
C MET A 1 0.79 -8.50 -19.03
N PRO A 2 -0.20 -7.70 -18.62
CA PRO A 2 -0.24 -6.71 -17.51
C PRO A 2 -0.62 -7.25 -16.11
N HIS A 3 -0.27 -6.50 -15.05
CA HIS A 3 -0.59 -6.84 -13.65
C HIS A 3 -0.91 -5.62 -12.78
N SER A 4 -1.68 -5.82 -11.69
CA SER A 4 -1.80 -4.92 -10.52
C SER A 4 -1.68 -5.75 -9.24
N HIS A 5 -0.93 -5.30 -8.22
CA HIS A 5 -0.77 -6.02 -6.94
C HIS A 5 -1.50 -5.39 -5.75
N HIS A 6 -2.27 -4.32 -5.96
CA HIS A 6 -2.91 -3.59 -4.87
C HIS A 6 -4.30 -3.12 -5.30
N SER A 7 -5.34 -3.70 -4.70
CA SER A 7 -6.72 -3.27 -4.93
C SER A 7 -7.64 -3.56 -3.74
N HIS A 8 -8.70 -2.75 -3.65
CA HIS A 8 -9.72 -2.74 -2.63
C HIS A 8 -11.11 -2.65 -3.25
N SER A 9 -12.15 -3.01 -2.48
CA SER A 9 -13.54 -2.98 -2.90
C SER A 9 -14.43 -2.38 -1.83
N GLY A 10 -15.45 -1.62 -2.23
CA GLY A 10 -16.42 -1.01 -1.31
C GLY A 10 -17.26 -2.01 -0.53
N GLN A 11 -17.24 -3.28 -0.93
CA GLN A 11 -17.89 -4.37 -0.20
C GLN A 11 -17.20 -4.68 1.13
N PHE A 12 -15.89 -4.45 1.24
CA PHE A 12 -15.09 -4.81 2.42
C PHE A 12 -14.22 -3.66 2.96
N CYS A 13 -14.06 -2.57 2.22
CA CYS A 13 -13.34 -1.36 2.62
C CYS A 13 -14.27 -0.13 2.60
N ARG A 14 -14.37 0.59 3.72
CA ARG A 14 -15.36 1.67 3.91
C ARG A 14 -15.09 2.92 3.07
N HIS A 15 -13.84 3.19 2.74
CA HIS A 15 -13.43 4.29 1.85
C HIS A 15 -13.28 3.85 0.39
N ALA A 16 -13.57 2.59 0.06
CA ALA A 16 -13.67 2.11 -1.32
C ALA A 16 -15.12 2.16 -1.85
N LYS A 17 -15.31 1.78 -3.11
CA LYS A 17 -16.58 1.73 -3.84
C LYS A 17 -16.72 0.39 -4.57
N ASP A 18 -17.97 0.08 -4.95
CA ASP A 18 -18.37 -1.10 -5.73
C ASP A 18 -18.10 -2.46 -5.06
N SER A 19 -18.68 -3.53 -5.62
CA SER A 19 -18.44 -4.89 -5.13
C SER A 19 -17.10 -5.44 -5.60
N LEU A 20 -16.56 -6.43 -4.87
CA LEU A 20 -15.34 -7.13 -5.28
C LEU A 20 -15.51 -7.75 -6.68
N ALA A 21 -16.67 -8.35 -6.95
CA ALA A 21 -17.02 -8.91 -8.26
C ALA A 21 -16.95 -7.87 -9.40
N ALA A 22 -17.42 -6.64 -9.16
CA ALA A 22 -17.38 -5.58 -10.14
C ALA A 22 -15.95 -5.09 -10.40
N VAL A 23 -15.13 -4.97 -9.35
CA VAL A 23 -13.70 -4.63 -9.46
C VAL A 23 -12.94 -5.69 -10.27
N VAL A 24 -13.15 -6.97 -9.97
CA VAL A 24 -12.53 -8.10 -10.69
C VAL A 24 -12.97 -8.13 -12.16
N SER A 25 -14.26 -7.96 -12.42
CA SER A 25 -14.80 -7.89 -13.80
C SER A 25 -14.15 -6.75 -14.57
N ARG A 26 -14.00 -5.58 -13.94
CA ARG A 26 -13.32 -4.43 -14.56
C ARG A 26 -11.86 -4.72 -14.84
N ALA A 27 -11.15 -5.40 -13.95
CA ALA A 27 -9.76 -5.80 -14.19
C ALA A 27 -9.64 -6.70 -15.43
N SER A 28 -10.53 -7.69 -15.56
CA SER A 28 -10.61 -8.56 -16.74
C SER A 28 -10.92 -7.76 -18.02
N GLU A 29 -11.91 -6.86 -17.99
CA GLU A 29 -12.25 -5.96 -19.11
C GLU A 29 -11.10 -5.05 -19.54
N ARG A 30 -10.28 -4.61 -18.59
CA ARG A 30 -9.08 -3.79 -18.83
C ARG A 30 -7.89 -4.61 -19.34
N GLY A 31 -8.04 -5.92 -19.47
CA GLY A 31 -7.01 -6.82 -19.99
C GLY A 31 -5.94 -7.23 -18.99
N PHE A 32 -6.15 -7.02 -17.68
CA PHE A 32 -5.24 -7.52 -16.65
C PHE A 32 -5.06 -9.04 -16.76
N THR A 33 -3.84 -9.55 -16.52
CA THR A 33 -3.56 -11.01 -16.52
C THR A 33 -3.21 -11.55 -15.14
N VAL A 34 -2.79 -10.65 -14.25
CA VAL A 34 -2.55 -10.90 -12.82
C VAL A 34 -3.17 -9.74 -12.06
N PHE A 35 -3.99 -10.02 -11.06
CA PHE A 35 -4.63 -8.96 -10.28
C PHE A 35 -4.67 -9.35 -8.80
N GLY A 36 -4.09 -8.50 -7.98
CA GLY A 36 -3.99 -8.68 -6.54
C GLY A 36 -5.20 -8.10 -5.83
N LEU A 37 -5.87 -8.92 -5.03
CA LEU A 37 -6.96 -8.53 -4.13
C LEU A 37 -6.36 -8.37 -2.73
N SER A 38 -6.27 -7.14 -2.21
CA SER A 38 -5.44 -6.83 -1.03
C SER A 38 -6.18 -5.94 -0.04
N GLU A 39 -7.40 -6.31 0.33
CA GLU A 39 -8.17 -5.56 1.33
C GLU A 39 -7.33 -5.28 2.59
N HIS A 40 -7.61 -4.14 3.22
CA HIS A 40 -6.93 -3.73 4.44
C HIS A 40 -7.07 -4.78 5.55
N ALA A 41 -5.98 -4.97 6.30
CA ALA A 41 -6.01 -5.74 7.53
C ALA A 41 -6.99 -5.11 8.54
N PRO A 42 -7.68 -5.95 9.36
CA PRO A 42 -8.51 -5.45 10.44
C PRO A 42 -7.71 -4.58 11.43
N ARG A 43 -8.35 -3.52 11.94
CA ARG A 43 -7.88 -2.79 13.12
C ARG A 43 -8.32 -3.52 14.39
N TYR A 44 -7.48 -3.52 15.42
CA TYR A 44 -7.74 -4.29 16.65
C TYR A 44 -8.11 -3.45 17.87
N ARG A 45 -8.11 -2.12 17.75
CA ARG A 45 -8.56 -1.19 18.79
C ARG A 45 -9.42 -0.10 18.16
N GLU A 46 -10.48 0.29 18.84
CA GLU A 46 -11.39 1.35 18.38
C GLU A 46 -10.68 2.68 18.14
N VAL A 47 -9.63 2.97 18.92
CA VAL A 47 -8.87 4.22 18.83
C VAL A 47 -7.98 4.32 17.59
N ASP A 48 -7.77 3.20 16.88
CA ASP A 48 -6.95 3.11 15.66
C ASP A 48 -7.80 3.05 14.39
N LEU A 49 -9.14 3.04 14.52
CA LEU A 49 -10.05 3.04 13.38
C LEU A 49 -9.86 4.29 12.53
N PHE A 50 -10.10 4.16 11.23
CA PHE A 50 -10.31 5.33 10.39
C PHE A 50 -11.67 5.97 10.71
N PRO A 51 -11.84 7.30 10.50
CA PRO A 51 -13.11 7.96 10.74
C PRO A 51 -14.29 7.34 9.97
N GLU A 52 -14.06 6.81 8.77
CA GLU A 52 -15.06 6.11 7.96
C GLU A 52 -15.50 4.76 8.53
N GLU A 53 -14.77 4.25 9.52
CA GLU A 53 -15.04 2.97 10.20
C GLU A 53 -15.65 3.17 11.59
N ALA A 54 -15.98 4.41 11.97
CA ALA A 54 -16.44 4.73 13.32
C ALA A 54 -17.76 4.03 13.71
N ASP A 55 -18.50 3.50 12.73
CA ASP A 55 -19.71 2.68 12.92
C ASP A 55 -19.42 1.18 13.11
N LEU A 56 -18.16 0.76 13.02
CA LEU A 56 -17.72 -0.64 13.13
C LEU A 56 -16.95 -0.89 14.43
N SER A 57 -17.03 -2.14 14.88
CA SER A 57 -16.13 -2.71 15.88
C SER A 57 -14.96 -3.45 15.23
N PRO A 58 -13.82 -3.60 15.95
CA PRO A 58 -12.73 -4.48 15.51
C PRO A 58 -13.18 -5.90 15.11
N ALA A 59 -14.14 -6.47 15.83
CA ALA A 59 -14.67 -7.80 15.51
C ALA A 59 -15.44 -7.84 14.18
N GLU A 60 -16.13 -6.75 13.82
CA GLU A 60 -16.81 -6.64 12.53
C GLU A 60 -15.81 -6.49 11.38
N LEU A 61 -14.68 -5.79 11.59
CA LEU A 61 -13.59 -5.75 10.62
C LEU A 61 -12.96 -7.13 10.40
N GLU A 62 -12.74 -7.91 11.46
CA GLU A 62 -12.25 -9.29 11.35
C GLU A 62 -13.25 -10.19 10.59
N ALA A 63 -14.55 -10.03 10.86
CA ALA A 63 -15.60 -10.75 10.15
C ALA A 63 -15.68 -10.34 8.67
N ALA A 64 -15.56 -9.04 8.37
CA ALA A 64 -15.54 -8.52 7.01
C ALA A 64 -14.35 -9.06 6.22
N TYR A 65 -13.16 -9.10 6.83
CA TYR A 65 -11.98 -9.68 6.17
C TYR A 65 -12.13 -11.19 5.92
N THR A 66 -12.74 -11.93 6.84
CA THR A 66 -13.06 -13.35 6.61
C THR A 66 -14.02 -13.54 5.44
N ALA A 67 -15.07 -12.70 5.36
CA ALA A 67 -16.02 -12.72 4.24
C ALA A 67 -15.36 -12.31 2.91
N PHE A 68 -14.39 -11.40 2.94
CA PHE A 68 -13.55 -11.07 1.78
C PHE A 68 -12.80 -12.30 1.26
N LEU A 69 -12.17 -13.10 2.13
CA LEU A 69 -11.44 -14.30 1.70
C LEU A 69 -12.37 -15.32 1.01
N ASP A 70 -13.60 -15.46 1.51
CA ASP A 70 -14.61 -16.32 0.90
C ASP A 70 -15.01 -15.81 -0.49
N GLU A 71 -15.33 -14.52 -0.61
CA GLU A 71 -15.72 -13.88 -1.88
C GLU A 71 -14.57 -13.90 -2.89
N ALA A 72 -13.33 -13.63 -2.47
CA ALA A 72 -12.15 -13.72 -3.32
C ALA A 72 -11.96 -15.14 -3.88
N GLY A 73 -12.31 -16.18 -3.10
CA GLY A 73 -12.38 -17.57 -3.56
C GLY A 73 -13.42 -17.77 -4.68
N VAL A 74 -14.61 -17.18 -4.52
CA VAL A 74 -15.68 -17.21 -5.54
C VAL A 74 -15.23 -16.51 -6.82
N GLN A 75 -14.68 -15.30 -6.72
CA GLN A 75 -14.22 -14.53 -7.89
C GLN A 75 -13.10 -15.24 -8.65
N ARG A 76 -12.17 -15.88 -7.94
CA ARG A 76 -11.12 -16.68 -8.56
C ARG A 76 -11.64 -17.90 -9.31
N ALA A 77 -12.72 -18.52 -8.85
CA ALA A 77 -13.36 -19.61 -9.59
C ALA A 77 -14.16 -19.10 -10.81
N ALA A 78 -14.75 -17.90 -10.71
CA ALA A 78 -15.54 -17.29 -11.78
C ALA A 78 -14.70 -16.70 -12.92
N HIS A 79 -13.44 -16.32 -12.65
CA HIS A 79 -12.54 -15.67 -13.59
C HIS A 79 -11.24 -16.47 -13.82
N PRO A 80 -11.30 -17.70 -14.38
CA PRO A 80 -10.11 -18.54 -14.59
C PRO A 80 -9.11 -17.96 -15.61
N GLU A 81 -9.51 -16.98 -16.41
CA GLU A 81 -8.65 -16.23 -17.32
C GLU A 81 -7.71 -15.24 -16.61
N LEU A 82 -8.07 -14.83 -15.39
CA LEU A 82 -7.36 -13.84 -14.60
C LEU A 82 -6.64 -14.52 -13.44
N ASN A 83 -5.31 -14.36 -13.35
CA ASN A 83 -4.56 -14.88 -12.21
C ASN A 83 -4.82 -13.98 -10.98
N LEU A 84 -5.90 -14.26 -10.26
CA LEU A 84 -6.23 -13.58 -9.01
C LEU A 84 -5.34 -14.09 -7.88
N LEU A 85 -4.60 -13.16 -7.28
CA LEU A 85 -3.84 -13.39 -6.05
C LEU A 85 -4.62 -12.79 -4.89
N VAL A 86 -4.88 -13.60 -3.86
CA VAL A 86 -5.58 -13.12 -2.66
C VAL A 86 -4.53 -12.73 -1.63
N GLY A 87 -4.64 -11.53 -1.07
CA GLY A 87 -3.65 -10.98 -0.16
C GLY A 87 -4.27 -10.09 0.90
N ILE A 88 -3.41 -9.34 1.56
CA ILE A 88 -3.76 -8.39 2.61
C ILE A 88 -2.86 -7.18 2.51
N GLU A 89 -3.43 -5.98 2.64
CA GLU A 89 -2.63 -4.80 2.92
C GLU A 89 -2.50 -4.64 4.43
N CYS A 90 -1.28 -4.73 4.96
CA CYS A 90 -1.08 -4.66 6.40
C CYS A 90 -0.95 -3.23 6.92
N ASP A 91 -1.28 -3.08 8.20
CA ASP A 91 -1.07 -1.87 8.98
C ASP A 91 -0.08 -2.12 10.13
N ALA A 92 0.91 -1.25 10.29
CA ALA A 92 1.74 -1.18 11.50
C ALA A 92 1.32 -0.01 12.38
N ILE A 93 0.47 -0.31 13.37
CA ILE A 93 -0.01 0.67 14.34
C ILE A 93 0.63 0.40 15.71
N THR A 94 0.50 -0.84 16.21
CA THR A 94 1.10 -1.30 17.46
C THR A 94 1.60 -2.74 17.38
N ALA A 95 2.25 -3.19 18.46
CA ALA A 95 2.65 -4.60 18.62
C ALA A 95 1.44 -5.56 18.60
N LEU A 96 0.24 -5.10 18.97
CA LEU A 96 -0.97 -5.91 18.89
C LEU A 96 -1.32 -6.21 17.42
N ASP A 97 -1.25 -5.19 16.55
CA ASP A 97 -1.58 -5.32 15.12
C ASP A 97 -0.62 -6.29 14.44
N SER A 98 0.68 -6.17 14.72
CA SER A 98 1.68 -7.12 14.21
C SER A 98 1.41 -8.57 14.68
N ALA A 99 1.10 -8.78 15.96
CA ALA A 99 0.80 -10.12 16.49
C ALA A 99 -0.47 -10.72 15.88
N ARG A 100 -1.49 -9.89 15.65
CA ARG A 100 -2.76 -10.32 15.07
C ARG A 100 -2.65 -10.56 13.57
N LEU A 101 -1.90 -9.74 12.85
CA LEU A 101 -1.54 -9.99 11.46
C LEU A 101 -0.83 -11.34 11.32
N ALA A 102 0.15 -11.64 12.19
CA ALA A 102 0.82 -12.95 12.17
C ALA A 102 -0.17 -14.12 12.36
N THR A 103 -1.24 -13.92 13.12
CA THR A 103 -2.32 -14.91 13.28
C THR A 103 -3.16 -15.04 12.00
N LEU A 104 -3.54 -13.93 11.37
CA LEU A 104 -4.27 -13.94 10.09
C LEU A 104 -3.47 -14.61 8.97
N LEU A 105 -2.17 -14.35 8.90
CA LEU A 105 -1.28 -14.90 7.87
C LEU A 105 -1.08 -16.43 7.95
N ALA A 106 -1.59 -17.07 9.01
CA ALA A 106 -1.69 -18.52 9.11
C ALA A 106 -2.79 -19.11 8.21
N ASP A 107 -3.77 -18.30 7.77
CA ASP A 107 -4.75 -18.70 6.77
C ASP A 107 -4.08 -18.81 5.39
N GLU A 108 -4.09 -20.02 4.83
CA GLU A 108 -3.42 -20.32 3.56
C GLU A 108 -4.08 -19.64 2.36
N ARG A 109 -5.30 -19.12 2.51
CA ARG A 109 -5.98 -18.34 1.46
C ARG A 109 -5.29 -17.00 1.20
N ILE A 110 -4.52 -16.48 2.16
CA ILE A 110 -3.72 -15.26 2.00
C ILE A 110 -2.38 -15.63 1.36
N GLU A 111 -2.19 -15.27 0.11
CA GLU A 111 -1.03 -15.67 -0.71
C GLU A 111 0.10 -14.65 -0.66
N TYR A 112 -0.18 -13.37 -0.38
CA TYR A 112 0.83 -12.33 -0.28
C TYR A 112 0.39 -11.17 0.63
N VAL A 113 1.36 -10.36 1.03
CA VAL A 113 1.17 -9.17 1.88
C VAL A 113 1.68 -7.94 1.14
N VAL A 114 0.87 -6.89 1.13
CA VAL A 114 1.31 -5.52 0.84
C VAL A 114 1.68 -4.86 2.16
N GLY A 115 2.96 -4.55 2.30
CA GLY A 115 3.57 -3.99 3.50
C GLY A 115 3.41 -2.48 3.56
N SER A 116 2.39 -1.99 4.29
CA SER A 116 2.06 -0.56 4.36
C SER A 116 2.18 0.02 5.78
N VAL A 117 2.33 1.34 5.85
CA VAL A 117 2.33 2.12 7.10
C VAL A 117 1.37 3.30 6.95
N HIS A 118 0.21 3.22 7.59
CA HIS A 118 -0.79 4.30 7.58
C HIS A 118 -0.88 5.07 8.89
N HIS A 119 -0.09 4.67 9.90
CA HIS A 119 -0.06 5.33 11.20
C HIS A 119 1.37 5.68 11.62
N VAL A 120 1.54 6.87 12.21
CA VAL A 120 2.78 7.27 12.88
C VAL A 120 2.42 7.76 14.26
N ARG A 121 3.06 7.21 15.29
CA ARG A 121 2.75 7.54 16.70
C ARG A 121 1.27 7.33 17.04
N GLY A 122 0.63 6.32 16.45
CA GLY A 122 -0.78 6.00 16.66
C GLY A 122 -1.77 6.94 15.97
N VAL A 123 -1.30 7.85 15.11
CA VAL A 123 -2.14 8.80 14.35
C VAL A 123 -2.10 8.46 12.86
N SER A 124 -3.26 8.36 12.21
CA SER A 124 -3.38 8.16 10.76
C SER A 124 -2.67 9.27 9.97
N ILE A 125 -1.99 8.91 8.90
CA ILE A 125 -1.20 9.85 8.08
C ILE A 125 -1.77 10.10 6.68
N ASP A 126 -2.87 9.45 6.33
CA ASP A 126 -3.40 9.36 4.98
C ASP A 126 -4.91 9.67 4.86
N PHE A 127 -5.60 9.85 5.99
CA PHE A 127 -7.00 10.28 6.01
C PHE A 127 -7.18 11.74 5.56
N ASP A 128 -6.61 12.68 6.32
CA ASP A 128 -6.64 14.11 5.99
C ASP A 128 -5.38 14.85 6.44
N ARG A 129 -5.22 16.06 5.92
CA ARG A 129 -4.05 16.91 6.20
C ARG A 129 -3.93 17.31 7.66
N GLY A 130 -5.05 17.56 8.35
CA GLY A 130 -5.05 17.98 9.76
C GLY A 130 -4.57 16.87 10.69
N THR A 131 -4.96 15.65 10.39
CA THR A 131 -4.57 14.41 11.08
C THR A 131 -3.10 14.09 10.80
N TRP A 132 -2.65 14.21 9.54
CA TRP A 132 -1.23 14.10 9.18
C TRP A 132 -0.35 15.11 9.95
N LEU A 133 -0.77 16.38 10.03
CA LEU A 133 -0.06 17.40 10.81
C LEU A 133 -0.01 17.09 12.30
N ARG A 134 -1.06 16.45 12.86
CA ARG A 134 -1.04 15.97 14.24
C ARG A 134 0.00 14.86 14.41
N ALA A 135 0.11 13.91 13.48
CA ALA A 135 1.14 12.88 13.50
C ALA A 135 2.56 13.49 13.48
N VAL A 136 2.79 14.53 12.66
CA VAL A 136 4.06 15.27 12.62
C VAL A 136 4.40 15.86 14.00
N ARG A 137 3.43 16.49 14.67
CA ARG A 137 3.64 17.06 16.01
C ARG A 137 3.79 16.02 17.10
N ALA A 138 3.03 14.93 17.06
CA ALA A 138 3.17 13.81 17.98
C ALA A 138 4.61 13.27 17.92
N ALA A 139 5.14 13.06 16.71
CA ALA A 139 6.52 12.63 16.50
C ALA A 139 7.55 13.65 17.01
N ARG A 140 7.35 14.95 16.76
CA ARG A 140 8.22 16.02 17.28
C ARG A 140 8.21 16.09 18.82
N ARG A 141 7.05 15.88 19.44
CA ARG A 141 6.90 15.80 20.91
C ARG A 141 7.44 14.49 21.49
N GLY A 142 7.66 13.47 20.65
CA GLY A 142 8.07 12.14 21.09
C GLY A 142 7.00 11.40 21.89
N VAL A 143 5.72 11.65 21.59
CA VAL A 143 4.58 11.04 22.29
C VAL A 143 3.76 10.19 21.32
N ASP A 144 3.17 9.11 21.84
CA ASP A 144 2.17 8.34 21.10
C ASP A 144 0.78 8.91 21.42
N GLU A 145 -0.07 8.97 20.38
CA GLU A 145 -1.44 9.46 20.42
C GLU A 145 -2.38 8.44 19.77
N THR A 146 -3.62 8.84 19.47
CA THR A 146 -4.61 8.01 18.80
C THR A 146 -5.25 8.73 17.61
N THR A 147 -5.74 7.97 16.64
CA THR A 147 -6.54 8.48 15.53
C THR A 147 -7.92 8.90 16.03
N MET A 148 -8.58 8.04 16.80
CA MET A 148 -9.94 8.22 17.30
C MET A 148 -9.97 8.31 18.84
N VAL A 149 -11.05 8.88 19.37
CA VAL A 149 -11.31 8.99 20.81
C VAL A 149 -12.80 8.87 21.11
N ARG A 150 -13.16 8.23 22.22
CA ARG A 150 -14.56 8.23 22.69
C ARG A 150 -14.89 9.54 23.41
N ARG A 151 -15.89 10.28 22.91
CA ARG A 151 -16.42 11.50 23.52
C ARG A 151 -17.93 11.40 23.60
N SER A 152 -18.48 11.57 24.80
CA SER A 152 -19.93 11.49 25.05
C SER A 152 -20.59 10.20 24.53
N GLY A 153 -19.85 9.08 24.53
CA GLY A 153 -20.33 7.77 24.07
C GLY A 153 -20.07 7.48 22.58
N GLU A 154 -19.74 8.49 21.79
CA GLU A 154 -19.46 8.34 20.35
C GLU A 154 -17.96 8.24 20.10
N LEU A 155 -17.58 7.41 19.12
CA LEU A 155 -16.20 7.34 18.63
C LEU A 155 -16.03 8.41 17.55
N VAL A 156 -15.12 9.35 17.79
CA VAL A 156 -14.89 10.50 16.89
C VAL A 156 -13.41 10.70 16.62
N LEU A 157 -13.09 11.29 15.47
CA LEU A 157 -11.72 11.71 15.13
C LEU A 157 -11.18 12.65 16.21
N VAL A 158 -9.97 12.40 16.69
CA VAL A 158 -9.28 13.36 17.56
C VAL A 158 -9.11 14.65 16.74
N PRO A 159 -9.52 15.83 17.26
CA PRO A 159 -9.40 17.07 16.51
C PRO A 159 -7.92 17.39 16.22
N PRO A 160 -7.62 18.14 15.16
CA PRO A 160 -6.28 18.67 14.95
C PRO A 160 -5.86 19.58 16.11
N ASP A 161 -4.56 19.59 16.44
CA ASP A 161 -4.01 20.47 17.48
C ASP A 161 -3.78 21.89 16.91
N GLY A 162 -4.25 22.95 17.57
CA GLY A 162 -3.87 24.37 17.30
C GLY A 162 -4.47 25.03 16.04
N ASP A 163 -5.05 26.22 16.23
CA ASP A 163 -5.74 27.02 15.18
C ASP A 163 -4.80 27.56 14.09
N ASP A 164 -3.51 27.69 14.38
CA ASP A 164 -2.45 28.25 13.53
C ASP A 164 -1.92 27.28 12.47
N VAL A 165 -2.00 25.97 12.73
CA VAL A 165 -1.43 24.92 11.87
C VAL A 165 -2.47 24.31 10.92
N LEU A 166 -3.75 24.63 11.12
CA LEU A 166 -4.79 24.40 10.12
C LEU A 166 -4.85 25.50 9.05
N ALA A 167 -4.00 26.52 9.14
CA ALA A 167 -3.81 27.44 8.03
C ALA A 167 -3.38 26.65 6.79
N ALA A 168 -4.10 26.85 5.67
CA ALA A 168 -3.86 26.15 4.42
C ALA A 168 -2.40 26.31 3.93
N GLU A 169 -1.73 27.37 4.36
CA GLU A 169 -0.38 27.78 3.96
C GLU A 169 0.73 27.18 4.84
N TYR A 170 0.43 26.65 6.03
CA TYR A 170 1.47 26.14 6.92
C TYR A 170 2.10 24.88 6.35
N CYS A 171 3.38 24.90 6.00
CA CYS A 171 4.16 23.71 5.63
C CYS A 171 5.18 23.43 6.74
N PRO A 172 5.22 22.22 7.32
CA PRO A 172 6.24 21.87 8.31
C PRO A 172 7.65 22.04 7.72
N SER A 173 8.56 22.64 8.49
CA SER A 173 9.97 22.72 8.11
C SER A 173 10.65 21.35 8.09
N GLU A 174 11.81 21.24 7.44
CA GLU A 174 12.60 19.99 7.46
C GLU A 174 12.93 19.53 8.90
N GLU A 175 13.19 20.47 9.82
CA GLU A 175 13.44 20.19 11.24
C GLU A 175 12.20 19.60 11.92
N GLU A 176 11.01 20.12 11.60
CA GLU A 176 9.74 19.63 12.15
C GLU A 176 9.33 18.26 11.57
N MET A 177 9.62 18.04 10.28
CA MET A 177 9.34 16.78 9.60
C MET A 177 10.26 15.65 10.04
N ARG A 178 11.52 15.94 10.38
CA ARG A 178 12.54 14.91 10.59
C ARG A 178 12.10 13.82 11.60
N PRO A 179 11.62 14.12 12.81
CA PRO A 179 11.19 13.07 13.75
C PRO A 179 10.04 12.21 13.23
N PHE A 180 9.15 12.79 12.44
CA PHE A 180 8.03 12.08 11.81
C PHE A 180 8.51 11.13 10.72
N LEU A 181 9.38 11.59 9.83
CA LEU A 181 9.97 10.76 8.78
C LEU A 181 10.79 9.61 9.38
N GLU A 182 11.55 9.88 10.44
CA GLU A 182 12.28 8.84 11.18
C GLU A 182 11.33 7.79 11.76
N ALA A 183 10.26 8.23 12.43
CA ALA A 183 9.26 7.34 13.03
C ALA A 183 8.52 6.49 11.97
N TYR A 184 8.18 7.08 10.83
CA TYR A 184 7.57 6.36 9.70
C TYR A 184 8.51 5.28 9.15
N LEU A 185 9.77 5.62 8.86
CA LEU A 185 10.74 4.66 8.32
C LEU A 185 11.13 3.59 9.35
N ASP A 186 11.11 3.91 10.65
CA ASP A 186 11.31 2.92 11.71
C ASP A 186 10.10 1.97 11.83
N ALA A 187 8.87 2.47 11.71
CA ALA A 187 7.67 1.63 11.65
C ALA A 187 7.66 0.72 10.40
N GLN A 188 8.04 1.27 9.24
CA GLN A 188 8.17 0.51 8.00
C GLN A 188 9.20 -0.62 8.16
N LEU A 189 10.38 -0.35 8.74
CA LEU A 189 11.35 -1.41 9.03
C LEU A 189 10.76 -2.49 9.95
N GLY A 190 9.97 -2.10 10.95
CA GLY A 190 9.26 -3.02 11.83
C GLY A 190 8.38 -4.00 11.07
N VAL A 191 7.57 -3.51 10.11
CA VAL A 191 6.77 -4.36 9.21
C VAL A 191 7.66 -5.31 8.41
N LEU A 192 8.70 -4.77 7.78
CA LEU A 192 9.62 -5.57 6.95
C LEU A 192 10.26 -6.70 7.76
N GLN A 193 10.69 -6.41 8.99
CA GLN A 193 11.34 -7.37 9.88
C GLN A 193 10.38 -8.43 10.41
N ALA A 194 9.18 -8.02 10.82
CA ALA A 194 8.22 -8.92 11.43
C ALA A 194 7.54 -9.84 10.40
N HIS A 195 7.27 -9.34 9.19
CA HIS A 195 6.36 -10.01 8.26
C HIS A 195 6.96 -10.32 6.89
N GLN A 196 8.09 -9.70 6.51
CA GLN A 196 8.70 -9.85 5.17
C GLN A 196 7.68 -9.80 4.03
N PRO A 197 6.87 -8.73 3.94
CA PRO A 197 5.79 -8.64 2.97
C PRO A 197 6.33 -8.77 1.56
N GLU A 198 5.62 -9.52 0.71
CA GLU A 198 6.09 -9.79 -0.65
C GLU A 198 6.10 -8.54 -1.53
N VAL A 199 5.23 -7.57 -1.23
CA VAL A 199 5.20 -6.23 -1.83
C VAL A 199 5.40 -5.20 -0.73
N VAL A 200 6.34 -4.28 -0.89
CA VAL A 200 6.46 -3.07 -0.07
C VAL A 200 5.52 -2.02 -0.66
N GLY A 201 4.47 -1.66 0.10
CA GLY A 201 3.47 -0.66 -0.28
C GLY A 201 4.06 0.74 -0.27
N HIS A 202 3.51 1.61 -1.13
CA HIS A 202 3.72 3.06 -1.29
C HIS A 202 4.80 3.65 -0.36
N PHE A 203 6.07 3.35 -0.70
CA PHE A 203 7.21 3.39 0.23
C PHE A 203 7.38 4.71 0.97
N ASP A 204 7.05 5.83 0.34
CA ASP A 204 7.20 7.19 0.84
C ASP A 204 5.84 7.91 1.02
N LEU A 205 4.78 7.15 1.36
CA LEU A 205 3.46 7.68 1.73
C LEU A 205 3.52 8.78 2.80
N CYS A 206 4.53 8.78 3.66
CA CYS A 206 4.76 9.84 4.64
C CYS A 206 4.79 11.26 4.04
N LEU A 207 5.08 11.39 2.74
CA LEU A 207 5.11 12.64 2.02
C LEU A 207 3.76 13.04 1.38
N LEU A 208 2.68 12.25 1.55
CA LEU A 208 1.39 12.45 0.87
C LEU A 208 0.90 13.91 0.87
N PHE A 209 0.97 14.57 2.03
CA PHE A 209 0.55 15.97 2.21
C PHE A 209 1.71 16.98 2.14
N ALA A 210 2.91 16.55 1.79
CA ALA A 210 4.11 17.36 1.56
C ALA A 210 4.97 16.77 0.42
N PRO A 211 4.44 16.67 -0.82
CA PRO A 211 5.12 16.00 -1.94
C PRO A 211 6.47 16.63 -2.34
N GLU A 212 6.71 17.89 -1.98
CA GLU A 212 7.95 18.61 -2.25
C GLU A 212 9.03 18.41 -1.16
N ALA A 213 8.67 17.80 -0.02
CA ALA A 213 9.61 17.57 1.07
C ALA A 213 10.65 16.50 0.71
N SER A 214 11.86 16.64 1.24
CA SER A 214 12.99 15.75 0.94
C SER A 214 13.23 14.74 2.05
N LEU A 215 13.52 13.48 1.65
CA LEU A 215 13.97 12.42 2.57
C LEU A 215 15.48 12.46 2.87
N LYS A 216 16.22 13.45 2.33
CA LYS A 216 17.69 13.53 2.49
C LYS A 216 18.17 13.54 3.95
N SER A 217 17.41 14.17 4.84
CA SER A 217 17.74 14.27 6.27
C SER A 217 17.61 12.94 7.04
N VAL A 218 16.97 11.93 6.43
CA VAL A 218 16.72 10.59 6.98
C VAL A 218 17.12 9.48 5.99
N TRP A 219 18.00 9.82 5.02
CA TRP A 219 18.34 8.94 3.91
C TRP A 219 18.97 7.61 4.36
N ASP A 220 19.68 7.62 5.48
CA ASP A 220 20.23 6.42 6.12
C ASP A 220 19.14 5.38 6.42
N ARG A 221 17.95 5.82 6.83
CA ARG A 221 16.80 4.94 7.10
C ARG A 221 16.12 4.47 5.81
N VAL A 222 16.04 5.33 4.79
CA VAL A 222 15.56 4.95 3.47
C VAL A 222 16.43 3.82 2.92
N GLU A 223 17.75 4.03 2.87
CA GLU A 223 18.71 3.03 2.38
C GLU A 223 18.67 1.74 3.21
N ARG A 224 18.60 1.85 4.54
CA ARG A 224 18.45 0.70 5.44
C ARG A 224 17.24 -0.15 5.08
N ASN A 225 16.07 0.47 4.91
CA ASN A 225 14.83 -0.24 4.64
C ASN A 225 14.83 -0.87 3.24
N VAL A 226 15.28 -0.12 2.21
CA VAL A 226 15.42 -0.64 0.85
C VAL A 226 16.36 -1.84 0.82
N ARG A 227 17.55 -1.74 1.44
CA ARG A 227 18.50 -2.87 1.51
C ARG A 227 17.90 -4.08 2.20
N TYR A 228 17.16 -3.88 3.27
CA TYR A 228 16.51 -4.98 3.99
C TYR A 228 15.47 -5.69 3.09
N ALA A 229 14.59 -4.93 2.44
CA ALA A 229 13.57 -5.45 1.53
C ALA A 229 14.16 -6.16 0.31
N VAL A 230 15.20 -5.58 -0.31
CA VAL A 230 15.99 -6.24 -1.36
C VAL A 230 16.57 -7.57 -0.86
N GLY A 231 17.08 -7.60 0.38
CA GLY A 231 17.74 -8.77 0.97
C GLY A 231 16.85 -10.01 1.06
N TYR A 232 15.53 -9.85 1.23
CA TYR A 232 14.58 -10.97 1.21
C TYR A 232 13.84 -11.12 -0.13
N GLY A 233 14.16 -10.28 -1.12
CA GLY A 233 13.64 -10.36 -2.48
C GLY A 233 12.28 -9.72 -2.68
N ALA A 234 11.88 -8.78 -1.80
CA ALA A 234 10.63 -8.04 -1.91
C ALA A 234 10.47 -7.35 -3.28
N LEU A 235 9.22 -7.15 -3.68
CA LEU A 235 8.86 -6.19 -4.71
C LEU A 235 8.57 -4.84 -4.05
N PHE A 236 8.85 -3.75 -4.73
CA PHE A 236 8.46 -2.39 -4.38
C PHE A 236 7.37 -1.98 -5.35
N GLU A 237 6.21 -1.58 -4.86
CA GLU A 237 5.16 -1.14 -5.78
C GLU A 237 5.48 0.23 -6.39
N ALA A 238 5.32 0.32 -7.70
CA ALA A 238 5.01 1.55 -8.39
C ALA A 238 3.49 1.75 -8.30
N ASN A 239 3.03 2.65 -7.44
CA ASN A 239 1.61 2.88 -7.15
C ASN A 239 1.08 4.15 -7.81
N ALA A 240 0.17 3.96 -8.78
CA ALA A 240 -0.44 5.03 -9.57
C ALA A 240 -1.41 5.94 -8.77
N ALA A 241 -1.76 5.59 -7.53
CA ALA A 241 -2.65 6.40 -6.69
C ALA A 241 -2.05 7.77 -6.34
N ALA A 242 -0.72 7.91 -6.26
CA ALA A 242 -0.06 9.20 -6.04
C ALA A 242 -0.49 10.25 -7.09
N LEU A 243 -0.60 9.84 -8.35
CA LEU A 243 -1.00 10.70 -9.47
C LEU A 243 -2.45 11.22 -9.30
N ARG A 244 -3.35 10.40 -8.72
CA ARG A 244 -4.72 10.81 -8.38
C ARG A 244 -4.73 11.86 -7.26
N LYS A 245 -3.74 11.84 -6.39
CA LYS A 245 -3.56 12.78 -5.27
C LYS A 245 -2.81 14.06 -5.69
N GLY A 246 -2.61 14.27 -6.99
CA GLY A 246 -2.00 15.49 -7.55
C GLY A 246 -0.49 15.46 -7.65
N TRP A 247 0.14 14.32 -7.38
CA TRP A 247 1.57 14.15 -7.61
C TRP A 247 1.87 14.05 -9.10
N MET A 248 3.09 14.43 -9.50
CA MET A 248 3.60 14.25 -10.86
C MET A 248 4.24 12.88 -11.09
N THR A 249 4.37 12.07 -10.03
CA THR A 249 5.07 10.79 -10.03
C THR A 249 4.26 9.72 -9.30
N SER A 250 4.60 8.46 -9.55
CA SER A 250 4.12 7.32 -8.78
C SER A 250 4.76 7.31 -7.39
N TYR A 251 4.19 6.58 -6.42
CA TYR A 251 5.05 6.07 -5.33
C TYR A 251 5.90 4.93 -5.89
N PRO A 252 7.20 4.82 -5.59
CA PRO A 252 7.99 5.78 -4.85
C PRO A 252 8.42 6.99 -5.69
N SER A 253 8.72 8.10 -5.00
CA SER A 253 9.32 9.30 -5.60
C SER A 253 10.64 8.99 -6.32
N PRO A 254 11.09 9.87 -7.25
CA PRO A 254 12.23 9.58 -8.13
C PRO A 254 13.50 9.18 -7.39
N ASP A 255 13.89 9.91 -6.34
CA ASP A 255 15.12 9.63 -5.59
C ASP A 255 15.08 8.23 -4.95
N VAL A 256 13.93 7.86 -4.37
CA VAL A 256 13.72 6.55 -3.75
C VAL A 256 13.68 5.44 -4.80
N LEU A 257 13.01 5.66 -5.93
CA LEU A 257 13.00 4.70 -7.04
C LEU A 257 14.41 4.44 -7.56
N GLN A 258 15.22 5.49 -7.77
CA GLN A 258 16.60 5.34 -8.22
C GLN A 258 17.46 4.56 -7.23
N LEU A 259 17.26 4.77 -5.92
CA LEU A 259 17.92 3.98 -4.88
C LEU A 259 17.51 2.50 -4.94
N ILE A 260 16.21 2.22 -5.09
CA ILE A 260 15.67 0.85 -5.24
C ILE A 260 16.35 0.16 -6.42
N LEU A 261 16.40 0.82 -7.58
CA LEU A 261 17.05 0.28 -8.79
C LEU A 261 18.55 0.07 -8.58
N ALA A 262 19.25 1.05 -8.00
CA ALA A 262 20.69 0.97 -7.74
C ALA A 262 21.07 -0.17 -6.78
N LEU A 263 20.17 -0.55 -5.89
CA LEU A 263 20.35 -1.67 -4.96
C LEU A 263 19.83 -3.01 -5.49
N GLY A 264 19.29 -3.06 -6.72
CA GLY A 264 18.78 -4.28 -7.33
C GLY A 264 17.38 -4.70 -6.85
N GLY A 265 16.59 -3.73 -6.37
CA GLY A 265 15.19 -3.94 -6.03
C GLY A 265 14.30 -4.22 -7.24
N ARG A 266 13.19 -4.90 -6.97
CA ARG A 266 12.24 -5.36 -7.99
C ARG A 266 11.02 -4.46 -7.96
N VAL A 267 10.65 -3.84 -9.08
CA VAL A 267 9.48 -2.94 -9.15
C VAL A 267 8.28 -3.70 -9.68
N CYS A 268 7.11 -3.61 -9.02
CA CYS A 268 5.83 -4.11 -9.54
C CYS A 268 4.84 -2.98 -9.75
N LEU A 269 3.74 -3.21 -10.47
CA LEU A 269 2.74 -2.20 -10.77
C LEU A 269 1.52 -2.33 -9.84
N SER A 270 0.95 -1.19 -9.44
CA SER A 270 -0.33 -1.14 -8.76
C SER A 270 -1.10 0.15 -9.05
N ASP A 271 -2.43 0.10 -8.93
CA ASP A 271 -3.33 1.26 -8.98
C ASP A 271 -3.89 1.66 -7.60
N ASP A 272 -3.80 0.74 -6.62
CA ASP A 272 -4.44 0.90 -5.31
C ASP A 272 -5.92 1.30 -5.52
N SER A 273 -6.58 0.50 -6.35
CA SER A 273 -7.90 0.80 -6.86
C SER A 273 -8.93 0.64 -5.73
N HIS A 274 -9.70 1.70 -5.48
CA HIS A 274 -10.75 1.73 -4.46
C HIS A 274 -12.15 1.66 -5.10
N GLY A 275 -12.30 0.82 -6.12
CA GLY A 275 -13.54 0.65 -6.88
C GLY A 275 -13.35 0.66 -8.40
N VAL A 276 -14.43 0.43 -9.14
CA VAL A 276 -14.41 0.17 -10.59
C VAL A 276 -13.76 1.30 -11.38
N ALA A 277 -14.04 2.56 -11.00
CA ALA A 277 -13.48 3.73 -11.68
C ALA A 277 -11.96 3.89 -11.49
N ALA A 278 -11.37 3.25 -10.47
CA ALA A 278 -9.96 3.35 -10.15
C ALA A 278 -9.10 2.24 -10.78
N VAL A 279 -9.71 1.15 -11.28
CA VAL A 279 -8.97 0.04 -11.88
C VAL A 279 -8.25 0.48 -13.15
N GLY A 280 -6.91 0.39 -13.12
CA GLY A 280 -5.99 0.84 -14.15
C GLY A 280 -5.87 2.36 -14.26
N LEU A 281 -6.51 3.14 -13.38
CA LEU A 281 -6.45 4.60 -13.46
C LEU A 281 -4.98 5.06 -13.33
N ASN A 282 -4.57 5.99 -14.19
CA ASN A 282 -3.22 6.55 -14.25
C ASN A 282 -2.08 5.57 -14.60
N TYR A 283 -2.39 4.40 -15.14
CA TYR A 283 -1.36 3.44 -15.60
C TYR A 283 -0.47 3.99 -16.73
N LEU A 284 -1.03 4.78 -17.65
CA LEU A 284 -0.25 5.38 -18.74
C LEU A 284 0.77 6.41 -18.23
N PRO A 285 0.39 7.42 -17.42
CA PRO A 285 1.38 8.31 -16.80
C PRO A 285 2.37 7.58 -15.88
N MET A 286 1.95 6.55 -15.15
CA MET A 286 2.87 5.73 -14.36
C MET A 286 3.90 5.01 -15.25
N ARG A 287 3.49 4.44 -16.38
CA ARG A 287 4.43 3.87 -17.36
C ARG A 287 5.41 4.92 -17.85
N GLU A 288 4.93 6.09 -18.27
CA GLU A 288 5.79 7.17 -18.76
C GLU A 288 6.83 7.57 -17.72
N TYR A 289 6.42 7.67 -16.45
CA TYR A 289 7.31 7.90 -15.33
C TYR A 289 8.38 6.79 -15.20
N LEU A 290 7.97 5.52 -15.13
CA LEU A 290 8.92 4.41 -14.95
C LEU A 290 9.89 4.26 -16.14
N VAL A 291 9.43 4.53 -17.38
CA VAL A 291 10.29 4.59 -18.57
C VAL A 291 11.30 5.74 -18.46
N ALA A 292 10.85 6.93 -18.04
CA ALA A 292 11.73 8.08 -17.83
C ALA A 292 12.77 7.85 -16.71
N GLN A 293 12.47 6.96 -15.76
CA GLN A 293 13.36 6.56 -14.67
C GLN A 293 14.24 5.35 -15.02
N ASP A 294 14.25 4.94 -16.29
CA ASP A 294 15.08 3.86 -16.84
C ASP A 294 14.79 2.46 -16.24
N VAL A 295 13.54 2.20 -15.83
CA VAL A 295 13.13 0.89 -15.31
C VAL A 295 13.14 -0.17 -16.42
N LYS A 296 14.15 -1.04 -16.42
CA LYS A 296 14.34 -2.08 -17.44
C LYS A 296 13.48 -3.33 -17.27
N THR A 297 13.01 -3.57 -16.06
CA THR A 297 12.26 -4.79 -15.74
C THR A 297 11.27 -4.48 -14.64
N VAL A 298 9.99 -4.77 -14.91
CA VAL A 298 8.97 -4.87 -13.87
C VAL A 298 8.78 -6.33 -13.49
N TRP A 299 8.24 -6.57 -12.32
CA TRP A 299 8.10 -7.88 -11.71
C TRP A 299 6.66 -8.08 -11.27
N HIS A 300 6.17 -9.30 -11.35
CA HIS A 300 4.88 -9.64 -10.75
C HIS A 300 4.97 -10.90 -9.93
N LEU A 301 4.14 -10.96 -8.90
CA LEU A 301 3.91 -12.18 -8.16
C LEU A 301 3.17 -13.22 -9.01
N VAL A 302 3.51 -14.48 -8.77
CA VAL A 302 2.88 -15.68 -9.31
C VAL A 302 2.78 -16.69 -8.17
N ARG A 303 1.71 -17.48 -8.12
CA ARG A 303 1.59 -18.54 -7.10
C ARG A 303 2.75 -19.51 -7.20
N ALA A 304 3.23 -20.00 -6.06
CA ALA A 304 4.38 -20.92 -6.02
C ALA A 304 4.12 -22.23 -6.78
N CYS A 305 2.86 -22.69 -6.87
CA CYS A 305 2.51 -23.85 -7.67
C CYS A 305 2.62 -23.63 -9.19
N ASP A 306 2.63 -22.38 -9.63
CA ASP A 306 2.75 -21.96 -11.04
C ASP A 306 4.18 -21.45 -11.37
N ALA A 307 5.13 -21.68 -10.47
CA ALA A 307 6.53 -21.28 -10.59
C ALA A 307 7.22 -22.01 -11.75
N ARG A 308 8.15 -21.31 -12.40
CA ARG A 308 8.93 -21.80 -13.55
C ARG A 308 10.39 -21.37 -13.44
N ASP A 309 11.24 -21.96 -14.27
CA ASP A 309 12.64 -21.56 -14.37
C ASP A 309 12.75 -20.06 -14.68
N GLY A 310 13.55 -19.35 -13.89
CA GLY A 310 13.69 -17.89 -13.96
C GLY A 310 12.81 -17.10 -13.00
N ASP A 311 11.89 -17.75 -12.28
CA ASP A 311 11.19 -17.10 -11.17
C ASP A 311 12.08 -17.02 -9.92
N HIS A 312 11.90 -15.97 -9.13
CA HIS A 312 12.72 -15.67 -7.97
C HIS A 312 11.93 -15.78 -6.68
N LYS A 313 12.59 -16.28 -5.62
CA LYS A 313 12.00 -16.30 -4.28
C LYS A 313 11.71 -14.88 -3.78
N VAL A 314 10.62 -14.75 -3.04
CA VAL A 314 10.20 -13.54 -2.32
C VAL A 314 9.79 -13.95 -0.90
N GLY A 315 10.28 -13.22 0.10
CA GLY A 315 9.88 -13.39 1.49
C GLY A 315 10.20 -14.78 2.05
N ASN A 316 9.55 -15.11 3.18
CA ASN A 316 9.70 -16.39 3.87
C ASN A 316 8.47 -17.30 3.76
N ARG A 317 7.31 -16.78 3.34
CA ARG A 317 6.03 -17.50 3.35
C ARG A 317 5.92 -18.56 2.26
N GLY A 318 6.61 -18.37 1.13
CA GLY A 318 6.70 -19.38 0.06
C GLY A 318 5.40 -19.65 -0.69
N ARG A 319 4.41 -18.75 -0.59
CA ARG A 319 3.12 -18.86 -1.27
C ARG A 319 3.16 -18.33 -2.71
N VAL A 320 4.06 -17.38 -2.97
CA VAL A 320 4.27 -16.76 -4.27
C VAL A 320 5.77 -16.67 -4.61
N VAL A 321 6.07 -16.49 -5.89
CA VAL A 321 7.38 -16.18 -6.45
C VAL A 321 7.28 -14.93 -7.33
N ALA A 322 8.39 -14.25 -7.56
CA ALA A 322 8.47 -13.08 -8.43
C ALA A 322 8.95 -13.48 -9.83
N ARG A 323 8.17 -13.09 -10.84
CA ARG A 323 8.49 -13.31 -12.26
C ARG A 323 8.93 -12.00 -12.92
N PRO A 324 10.09 -11.95 -13.58
CA PRO A 324 10.52 -10.77 -14.32
C PRO A 324 9.73 -10.60 -15.61
N CYS A 325 9.44 -9.35 -15.97
CA CYS A 325 8.85 -8.92 -17.23
C CYS A 325 9.78 -7.92 -17.91
N VAL A 326 10.61 -8.44 -18.82
CA VAL A 326 11.53 -7.65 -19.66
C VAL A 326 10.79 -7.19 -20.91
N GLY A 327 11.09 -5.98 -21.41
CA GLY A 327 10.37 -5.39 -22.54
C GLY A 327 8.93 -5.02 -22.22
N TRP A 328 8.66 -4.81 -20.92
CA TRP A 328 7.34 -4.47 -20.41
C TRP A 328 6.85 -3.13 -20.96
N GLU A 329 7.77 -2.22 -21.27
CA GLU A 329 7.50 -0.88 -21.78
C GLU A 329 6.82 -0.90 -23.15
N ASP A 330 7.11 -1.89 -23.99
CA ASP A 330 6.59 -2.02 -25.37
C ASP A 330 5.51 -3.12 -25.49
N ASP A 331 5.01 -3.62 -24.36
CA ASP A 331 3.97 -4.64 -24.34
C ASP A 331 2.69 -4.16 -25.03
N ALA A 332 2.07 -5.02 -25.84
CA ALA A 332 0.84 -4.72 -26.59
C ALA A 332 -0.35 -4.35 -25.68
N PHE A 333 -0.26 -4.67 -24.39
CA PHE A 333 -1.14 -4.16 -23.37
C PHE A 333 -1.29 -2.64 -23.44
N TRP A 334 -0.21 -1.86 -23.56
CA TRP A 334 -0.30 -0.41 -23.42
C TRP A 334 -1.13 0.25 -24.52
N GLU A 335 -0.98 -0.23 -25.76
CA GLU A 335 -1.79 0.22 -26.89
C GLU A 335 -3.26 -0.18 -26.73
N THR A 336 -3.51 -1.43 -26.32
CA THR A 336 -4.87 -1.94 -26.07
C THR A 336 -5.54 -1.18 -24.93
N PHE A 337 -4.82 -0.99 -23.83
CA PHE A 337 -5.28 -0.31 -22.63
C PHE A 337 -5.65 1.13 -22.93
N LYS A 338 -4.79 1.85 -23.67
CA LYS A 338 -5.06 3.22 -24.15
C LYS A 338 -6.32 3.30 -25.01
N ALA A 339 -6.60 2.30 -25.84
CA ALA A 339 -7.78 2.28 -26.68
C ALA A 339 -9.09 2.03 -25.89
N THR A 340 -9.00 1.49 -24.67
CA THR A 340 -10.17 1.23 -23.81
C THR A 340 -10.49 2.35 -22.81
N MET A 341 -9.57 3.32 -22.61
CA MET A 341 -9.75 4.45 -21.69
C MET A 341 -10.80 5.44 -22.18
#